data_AF-A0A3D6B7B5-F1
#
_entry.id   AF-A0A3D6B7B5-F1
#
_cell.length_a   1.000
_cell.length_b   1.000
_cell.length_c   1.000
_cell.angle_alpha   90.00
_cell.angle_beta   90.00
_cell.angle_gamma   90.00
#
_symmetry.space_group_name_H-M   'P 1'
#
loop_
_entity.id
_entity.type
_entity.pdbx_description
1 polymer ?
#
loop_
_entity_poly.entity_id
_entity_poly.type
_entity_poly.pdbx_seq_one_letter_code
_entity_poly.pdbx_strand_id
1 'polypeptide(L)' 'MVSLFAEYAKNYEEYLVRDPVCRMHIHPEYAADLDFYKGRILYFCSFPCKEKFVADPEKYFLEIPVKGNENKQSSE' A
#
# COMPACT_ATOMS: atom_id res chain seq x y z
N MET A 1 -3.35 30.27 6.39
CA MET A 1 -2.07 29.56 6.12
C MET A 1 -1.84 28.32 6.99
N VAL A 2 -2.88 27.71 7.60
CA VAL A 2 -2.74 26.43 8.33
C VAL A 2 -3.28 25.24 7.51
N SER A 3 -4.01 25.49 6.40
CA SER A 3 -4.65 24.43 5.60
C SER A 3 -3.71 23.68 4.65
N LEU A 4 -2.69 24.32 4.07
CA LEU A 4 -1.88 23.67 3.03
C LEU A 4 -1.04 22.50 3.57
N PHE A 5 -0.45 22.65 4.76
CA PHE A 5 0.38 21.61 5.36
C PHE A 5 -0.43 20.39 5.81
N ALA A 6 -1.63 20.62 6.37
CA ALA A 6 -2.50 19.54 6.81
C ALA A 6 -3.09 18.77 5.62
N GLU A 7 -3.47 19.47 4.56
CA GLU A 7 -3.98 18.86 3.33
C GLU A 7 -2.89 18.11 2.56
N TYR A 8 -1.67 18.64 2.51
CA TYR A 8 -0.52 17.96 1.92
C TYR A 8 -0.14 16.67 2.66
N ALA A 9 -0.07 16.71 4.00
CA ALA A 9 0.20 15.51 4.79
C ALA A 9 -0.87 14.42 4.58
N LYS A 10 -2.14 14.82 4.42
CA LYS A 10 -3.25 13.89 4.15
C LYS A 10 -3.13 13.22 2.79
N ASN A 11 -2.81 14.00 1.75
CA ASN A 11 -2.58 13.47 0.40
C ASN A 11 -1.33 12.59 0.33
N TYR A 12 -0.30 12.89 1.13
CA TYR A 12 0.92 12.07 1.21
C TYR A 12 0.65 10.71 1.86
N GLU A 13 -0.16 10.65 2.93
CA GLU A 13 -0.57 9.38 3.53
C GLU A 13 -1.45 8.53 2.60
N GLU A 14 -2.25 9.15 1.72
CA GLU A 14 -3.07 8.46 0.72
C GLU A 14 -2.24 7.81 -0.41
N TYR A 15 -1.00 8.28 -0.61
CA TYR A 15 -0.06 7.74 -1.60
C TYR A 15 0.83 6.61 -1.07
N LEU A 16 0.83 6.37 0.24
CA LEU A 16 1.60 5.27 0.82
C LEU A 16 0.89 3.93 0.61
N VAL A 17 1.66 2.93 0.18
CA VAL A 17 1.21 1.54 0.10
C VAL A 17 1.68 0.78 1.34
N ARG A 18 1.01 -0.33 1.66
CA ARG A 18 1.30 -1.12 2.85
C ARG A 18 1.96 -2.43 2.48
N ASP A 19 3.13 -2.70 3.05
CA ASP A 19 3.82 -3.97 2.90
C ASP A 19 2.94 -5.12 3.46
N PRO A 20 2.67 -6.18 2.68
CA PRO A 20 1.79 -7.29 3.11
C PRO A 20 2.28 -8.07 4.32
N VAL A 21 3.59 -8.12 4.54
CA VAL A 21 4.23 -8.99 5.53
C VAL A 21 4.44 -8.26 6.84
N CYS A 22 5.10 -7.10 6.79
CA CYS A 22 5.43 -6.34 7.99
C CYS A 22 4.44 -5.21 8.30
N ARG A 23 3.49 -4.94 7.39
CA ARG A 23 2.42 -3.94 7.56
C ARG A 23 2.92 -2.49 7.63
N MET A 24 4.17 -2.25 7.25
CA MET A 24 4.79 -0.93 7.18
C MET A 24 4.22 -0.14 6.00
N HIS A 25 3.98 1.16 6.20
CA HIS A 25 3.67 2.07 5.10
C HIS A 25 4.97 2.45 4.38
N ILE A 26 4.96 2.28 3.07
CA ILE A 26 6.09 2.54 2.19
C ILE A 26 5.62 3.43 1.05
N HIS A 27 6.49 4.35 0.65
CA HIS A 27 6.27 5.08 -0.58
C HIS A 27 6.57 4.12 -1.74
N PRO A 28 5.69 3.97 -2.74
CA PRO A 28 5.91 3.07 -3.88
C PRO A 28 7.27 3.26 -4.55
N GLU A 29 7.73 4.51 -4.66
CA GLU A 29 9.01 4.86 -5.29
C GLU A 29 10.26 4.45 -4.47
N TYR A 30 10.09 4.20 -3.17
CA TYR A 30 11.15 3.75 -2.27
C TYR A 30 10.99 2.28 -1.86
N ALA A 31 10.07 1.55 -2.49
CA ALA A 31 9.94 0.13 -2.25
C ALA A 31 11.24 -0.58 -2.63
N ALA A 32 11.71 -1.47 -1.76
CA ALA A 32 12.93 -2.23 -2.03
C ALA A 32 12.72 -3.28 -3.13
N ASP A 33 11.50 -3.80 -3.22
CA ASP A 33 11.10 -4.73 -4.26
C ASP A 33 9.57 -4.69 -4.47
N LEU A 34 9.11 -5.26 -5.59
CA LEU A 34 7.71 -5.42 -5.92
C LEU A 34 7.43 -6.82 -6.49
N ASP A 35 6.17 -7.22 -6.43
CA ASP A 35 5.69 -8.47 -7.04
C ASP A 35 4.26 -8.32 -7.55
N PHE A 36 3.86 -9.13 -8.52
CA PHE A 36 2.52 -9.12 -9.08
C PHE A 36 1.75 -10.36 -8.64
N TYR A 37 0.71 -10.17 -7.83
CA TYR A 37 -0.06 -11.27 -7.27
C TYR A 37 -1.56 -11.00 -7.33
N LYS A 38 -2.34 -11.97 -7.85
CA LYS A 38 -3.81 -11.90 -8.01
C LYS A 38 -4.31 -10.59 -8.67
N GLY A 39 -3.61 -10.15 -9.72
CA GLY A 39 -3.99 -8.96 -10.49
C GLY A 39 -3.57 -7.64 -9.84
N ARG A 40 -2.72 -7.64 -8.81
CA ARG A 40 -2.28 -6.46 -8.07
C ARG A 40 -0.77 -6.38 -7.99
N ILE A 41 -0.25 -5.17 -8.05
CA ILE A 41 1.14 -4.88 -7.71
C ILE A 41 1.24 -4.77 -6.18
N LEU A 42 2.11 -5.57 -5.59
CA LEU A 42 2.47 -5.54 -4.18
C LEU A 42 3.86 -4.93 -4.04
N TYR A 43 4.04 -4.10 -3.03
CA TYR A 43 5.29 -3.42 -2.74
C TYR A 43 5.84 -3.91 -1.41
N PHE A 44 7.16 -4.09 -1.33
CA PHE A 44 7.84 -4.61 -0.16
C PHE A 44 8.88 -3.62 0.37
N CYS A 45 8.92 -3.47 1.69
CA CYS A 45 9.88 -2.60 2.35
C CYS A 45 11.31 -3.15 2.28
N SER A 46 11.46 -4.46 2.06
CA SER A 46 12.74 -5.16 2.06
C SER A 46 12.64 -6.51 1.34
N PHE A 47 13.78 -7.01 0.83
CA PHE A 47 13.87 -8.33 0.19
C PHE A 47 13.36 -9.48 1.09
N PRO A 48 13.68 -9.54 2.40
CA PRO A 48 13.16 -10.59 3.27
C PRO A 48 11.63 -10.59 3.42
N CYS A 49 10.97 -9.44 3.25
CA CYS A 49 9.50 -9.38 3.26
C CYS A 49 8.94 -10.02 1.99
N LYS A 50 9.53 -9.75 0.82
CA LYS A 50 9.14 -10.43 -0.42
C LYS A 50 9.35 -11.94 -0.32
N GLU A 51 10.49 -12.41 0.19
CA GLU A 51 10.75 -13.85 0.34
C GLU A 51 9.71 -14.54 1.23
N LYS A 52 9.36 -13.93 2.37
CA LYS A 52 8.30 -14.43 3.25
C LYS A 52 6.94 -14.46 2.55
N PHE A 53 6.64 -13.43 1.76
CA PHE A 53 5.41 -13.39 0.97
C PHE A 53 5.37 -14.53 -0.05
N VAL A 54 6.43 -14.72 -0.83
CA VAL A 54 6.51 -15.79 -1.84
C VAL A 54 6.43 -17.18 -1.23
N ALA A 55 6.94 -17.37 -0.01
CA ALA A 55 6.86 -18.64 0.70
C ALA A 55 5.43 -19.02 1.13
N ASP A 56 4.58 -18.03 1.46
CA ASP A 56 3.19 -18.26 1.88
C ASP A 56 2.28 -17.07 1.51
N PRO A 57 1.98 -16.88 0.20
CA PRO A 57 1.32 -15.67 -0.27
C PRO A 57 -0.15 -15.59 0.13
N GLU A 58 -0.81 -16.73 0.36
CA GLU A 58 -2.22 -16.76 0.77
C GLU A 58 -2.41 -16.19 2.18
N LYS A 59 -1.51 -16.52 3.11
CA LYS A 59 -1.53 -16.00 4.47
C LYS A 59 -1.46 -14.47 4.53
N TYR A 60 -0.57 -13.87 3.74
CA TYR A 60 -0.35 -12.42 3.77
C TYR A 60 -1.34 -11.63 2.90
N PHE A 61 -1.82 -12.20 1.79
CA PHE A 61 -2.72 -11.49 0.88
C PHE A 61 -4.13 -11.28 1.45
N LEU A 62 -4.62 -12.17 2.31
CA LEU A 62 -5.94 -12.03 2.97
C LEU A 62 -6.03 -10.79 3.86
N GLU A 63 -4.90 -10.27 4.33
CA GLU A 63 -4.84 -9.16 5.27
C GLU A 63 -4.63 -7.79 4.61
N ILE A 64 -4.53 -7.72 3.29
CA ILE A 64 -4.35 -6.46 2.57
C ILE A 64 -5.74 -5.85 2.32
N PRO A 65 -6.16 -4.80 3.07
CA PRO A 65 -7.39 -4.11 2.74
C PRO A 65 -7.21 -3.44 1.39
N VAL A 66 -8.07 -3.82 0.45
CA VAL A 66 -8.20 -3.15 -0.83
C VAL A 66 -8.83 -1.78 -0.57
N LYS A 67 -8.01 -0.75 -0.34
CA LYS A 67 -8.49 0.62 -0.55
C LYS A 67 -8.58 0.86 -2.05
N GLY A 68 -9.63 0.31 -2.66
CA GLY A 68 -10.12 0.83 -3.92
C GLY A 68 -10.64 2.23 -3.62
N ASN A 69 -10.13 3.22 -4.33
CA ASN A 69 -10.81 4.48 -4.54
C ASN A 69 -12.13 4.19 -5.29
N GLU A 70 -13.12 3.68 -4.57
CA GLU A 70 -14.51 3.84 -4.95
C GLU A 70 -14.79 5.34 -4.82
N ASN A 71 -14.57 6.08 -5.90
CA ASN A 71 -15.12 7.40 -6.08
C ASN A 71 -16.64 7.30 -5.86
N LYS A 72 -17.12 7.58 -4.65
CA LYS A 72 -18.50 8.01 -4.44
C LYS A 72 -18.61 9.43 -4.98
N GLN A 73 -18.80 9.54 -6.29
CA GLN A 73 -19.45 10.69 -6.88
C GLN A 73 -20.97 10.44 -6.74
N SER A 74 -21.58 10.99 -5.70
CA SER A 74 -23.04 11.11 -5.55
C SER A 74 -23.28 12.34 -4.68
N SER A 75 -23.35 13.55 -5.27
CA SER A 75 -24.59 14.17 -5.72
C SER A 75 -25.74 14.00 -4.72
N GLU A 76 -25.95 15.02 -3.89
CA GLU A 76 -27.25 15.63 -3.56
C GLU A 76 -27.02 16.97 -2.85
#